data_AF-B4IRN1-F1
#
_entry.id   AF-B4IRN1-F1
#
_cell.length_a   1.000
_cell.length_b   1.000
_cell.length_c   1.000
_cell.angle_alpha   90.00
_cell.angle_beta   90.00
_cell.angle_gamma   90.00
#
_symmetry.space_group_name_H-M   'P 1'
#
loop_
_entity.id
_entity.type
_entity.pdbx_description
1 polymer ?
#
loop_
_entity_poly.entity_id
_entity_poly.type
_entity_poly.pdbx_seq_one_letter_code
_entity_poly.pdbx_strand_id
1 'polypeptide(L)' 'MATEQRILKQDGYLDVGDNSGAPARPFEMRNIVYHPQLNVLLLFGCNNVVKVLDVNSGVVLQTYKLSKNGKRQAARK' A
#
# COMPACT_ATOMS: atom_id res chain seq x y z
N MET A 1 4.03 19.45 -7.55
CA MET A 1 4.02 18.25 -6.67
C MET A 1 3.58 17.09 -7.55
N ALA A 2 4.50 16.30 -8.08
CA ALA A 2 4.17 15.22 -9.01
C ALA A 2 3.82 13.96 -8.21
N THR A 3 2.55 13.57 -8.23
CA THR A 3 2.13 12.24 -7.79
C THR A 3 2.52 11.25 -8.88
N GLU A 4 3.52 10.40 -8.62
CA GLU A 4 3.92 9.34 -9.54
C GLU A 4 2.71 8.41 -9.79
N GLN A 5 2.09 8.54 -10.97
CA GLN A 5 1.06 7.62 -11.44
C GLN A 5 1.71 6.26 -11.66
N ARG A 6 1.29 5.26 -10.92
CA ARG A 6 1.67 3.88 -11.20
C ARG A 6 0.97 3.43 -12.46
N ILE A 7 1.74 2.87 -13.39
CA ILE A 7 1.27 2.54 -14.73
C ILE A 7 0.46 1.24 -14.64
N LEU A 8 -0.83 1.32 -14.92
CA LEU A 8 -1.61 0.14 -15.31
C LEU A 8 -0.98 -0.42 -16.58
N LYS A 9 -0.47 -1.65 -16.52
CA LYS A 9 0.13 -2.30 -17.68
C LYS A 9 -0.96 -2.61 -18.72
N GLN A 10 -0.56 -2.74 -19.99
CA GLN A 10 -1.49 -3.06 -21.09
C GLN A 10 -2.22 -4.39 -20.92
N ASP A 11 -1.68 -5.29 -20.10
CA ASP A 11 -2.28 -6.58 -19.74
C ASP A 11 -3.32 -6.46 -18.61
N GLY A 12 -3.59 -5.25 -18.12
CA GLY A 12 -4.55 -4.98 -17.05
C GLY A 12 -3.99 -5.18 -15.64
N TYR A 13 -2.71 -5.49 -15.47
CA TYR A 13 -2.08 -5.62 -14.16
C TYR A 13 -1.50 -4.29 -13.66
N LEU A 14 -1.74 -3.97 -12.39
CA LEU A 14 -1.16 -2.79 -11.74
C LEU A 14 0.14 -3.15 -11.01
N ASP A 15 1.21 -2.40 -11.27
CA ASP A 15 2.46 -2.57 -10.53
C ASP A 15 2.40 -1.86 -9.17
N VAL A 16 2.32 -2.66 -8.10
CA VAL A 16 2.29 -2.17 -6.72
C VAL A 16 3.66 -2.24 -6.02
N GLY A 17 4.77 -2.26 -6.77
CA GLY A 17 6.18 -2.28 -6.32
C GLY A 17 6.59 -1.38 -5.13
N ASP A 18 7.74 -1.63 -4.53
CA ASP A 18 8.23 -0.95 -3.33
C ASP A 18 8.94 0.38 -3.68
N ASN A 19 8.45 1.53 -3.15
CA ASN A 19 9.04 2.86 -3.42
C ASN A 19 10.35 3.11 -2.65
N SER A 20 11.05 2.06 -2.23
CA SER A 20 12.19 2.17 -1.31
C SER A 20 13.51 2.51 -1.99
N GLY A 21 13.56 2.71 -3.32
CA GLY A 21 14.78 3.02 -4.07
C GLY A 21 15.87 1.94 -4.02
N ALA A 22 15.62 0.84 -3.30
CA ALA A 22 16.47 -0.32 -3.19
C ALA A 22 16.22 -1.28 -4.37
N PRO A 23 17.23 -2.05 -4.82
CA PRO A 23 17.08 -2.96 -5.95
C PRO A 23 15.85 -3.84 -5.77
N ALA A 24 15.01 -3.81 -6.80
CA ALA A 24 13.65 -4.32 -6.90
C ALA A 24 13.45 -5.67 -6.21
N ARG A 25 13.10 -5.67 -4.93
CA ARG A 25 12.41 -6.80 -4.35
C ARG A 25 10.92 -6.65 -4.68
N PRO A 26 10.29 -7.67 -5.28
CA PRO A 26 8.85 -7.65 -5.51
C PRO A 26 8.12 -7.35 -4.20
N PHE A 27 7.15 -6.45 -4.25
CA PHE A 27 6.24 -6.27 -3.13
C PHE A 27 5.39 -7.54 -3.01
N GLU A 28 5.78 -8.43 -2.09
CA GLU A 28 5.09 -9.69 -1.87
C GLU A 28 3.83 -9.44 -1.04
N MET A 29 2.67 -9.58 -1.70
CA MET A 29 1.36 -9.34 -1.09
C MET A 29 0.85 -10.60 -0.39
N ARG A 30 0.37 -10.42 0.85
CA ARG A 30 -0.30 -11.45 1.63
C ARG A 30 -1.82 -11.37 1.53
N ASN A 31 -2.38 -10.17 1.49
CA ASN A 31 -3.83 -9.98 1.50
C ASN A 31 -4.24 -8.68 0.80
N ILE A 32 -5.46 -8.67 0.24
CA ILE A 32 -6.08 -7.52 -0.42
C ILE A 32 -7.50 -7.38 0.15
N VAL A 33 -7.85 -6.18 0.59
CA VAL A 33 -9.18 -5.88 1.13
C VAL A 33 -9.74 -4.66 0.42
N TYR A 34 -10.97 -4.78 -0.09
CA TYR A 34 -11.70 -3.65 -0.66
C TYR A 34 -12.58 -2.98 0.40
N HIS A 35 -12.51 -1.66 0.52
CA HIS A 35 -13.35 -0.87 1.42
C HIS A 35 -14.42 -0.11 0.63
N PRO A 36 -15.67 -0.57 0.60
CA PRO A 36 -16.68 -0.08 -0.35
C PRO A 36 -17.08 1.39 -0.13
N GLN A 37 -17.07 1.88 1.11
CA GLN A 37 -17.49 3.26 1.41
C GLN A 37 -16.43 4.30 1.02
N LEU A 38 -15.15 3.92 1.03
CA LEU A 38 -14.04 4.81 0.70
C LEU A 38 -13.55 4.59 -0.73
N ASN A 39 -14.00 3.51 -1.38
CA ASN A 39 -13.58 3.08 -2.70
C ASN A 39 -12.06 2.92 -2.82
N VAL A 40 -11.46 2.27 -1.82
CA VAL A 40 -10.01 2.01 -1.76
C VAL A 40 -9.72 0.52 -1.60
N LEU A 41 -8.56 0.11 -2.09
CA LEU A 41 -7.96 -1.19 -1.81
C LEU A 41 -6.85 -1.05 -0.76
N LEU A 42 -6.90 -1.92 0.24
CA LEU A 42 -5.87 -2.09 1.26
C LEU A 42 -5.02 -3.30 0.89
N LEU A 43 -3.74 -3.05 0.63
CA LEU A 43 -2.79 -4.06 0.17
C LEU A 43 -1.81 -4.37 1.31
N PHE A 44 -1.90 -5.58 1.86
CA PHE A 44 -1.06 -6.02 2.98
C PHE A 44 0.13 -6.83 2.46
N GLY A 45 1.33 -6.28 2.62
CA GLY A 45 2.59 -6.94 2.24
C GLY A 45 3.20 -7.78 3.36
N CYS A 46 4.03 -8.75 2.99
CA CYS A 46 4.74 -9.65 3.92
C CYS A 46 5.70 -8.92 4.88
N ASN A 47 6.12 -7.71 4.52
CA ASN A 47 7.09 -6.86 5.20
C ASN A 47 6.44 -5.91 6.23
N ASN A 48 5.21 -6.21 6.65
CA ASN A 48 4.37 -5.34 7.49
C ASN A 48 4.12 -3.97 6.84
N VAL A 49 4.12 -3.91 5.51
CA VAL A 49 3.79 -2.69 4.77
C VAL A 49 2.34 -2.79 4.31
N VAL A 50 1.57 -1.74 4.54
CA VAL A 50 0.20 -1.60 4.05
C VAL A 50 0.17 -0.45 3.07
N LYS A 51 -0.35 -0.69 1.87
CA LYS A 51 -0.58 0.36 0.87
C LYS A 51 -2.07 0.61 0.72
N VAL A 52 -2.44 1.88 0.64
CA VAL A 52 -3.81 2.33 0.36
C VAL A 52 -3.85 2.79 -1.09
N LEU A 53 -4.71 2.17 -1.88
CA LEU A 53 -4.85 2.42 -3.31
C LEU A 53 -6.24 2.97 -3.60
N ASP A 54 -6.32 4.09 -4.32
CA ASP A 54 -7.58 4.58 -4.88
C ASP A 54 -8.02 3.70 -6.05
N VAL A 55 -9.25 3.19 -6.01
CA VAL A 55 -9.74 2.23 -7.01
C VAL A 55 -10.03 2.90 -8.35
N ASN A 56 -10.49 4.15 -8.34
CA ASN A 56 -10.85 4.86 -9.57
C ASN A 56 -9.63 5.22 -10.42
N SER A 57 -8.55 5.65 -9.77
CA SER A 57 -7.35 6.13 -10.44
C SER A 57 -6.19 5.13 -10.45
N GLY A 58 -6.22 4.10 -9.59
CA GLY A 58 -5.09 3.19 -9.40
C GLY A 58 -3.88 3.86 -8.73
N VAL A 59 -4.08 5.02 -8.09
CA VAL A 59 -3.01 5.76 -7.42
C VAL A 59 -2.84 5.26 -5.99
N VAL A 60 -1.59 5.00 -5.58
CA VAL A 60 -1.29 4.71 -4.17
C VAL A 60 -1.36 6.01 -3.40
N LEU A 61 -2.40 6.16 -2.58
CA LEU A 61 -2.61 7.32 -1.74
C LEU A 61 -1.57 7.36 -0.62
N GLN A 62 -1.32 6.20 0.01
CA GLN A 62 -0.47 6.10 1.20
C GLN A 62 0.25 4.76 1.29
N THR A 63 1.44 4.78 1.90
CA THR A 63 2.21 3.59 2.25
C THR A 63 2.59 3.67 3.73
N TYR A 64 2.19 2.67 4.50
CA TYR A 64 2.43 2.57 5.92
C TYR A 64 3.29 1.37 6.24
N LYS A 65 4.32 1.55 7.06
CA LYS A 65 5.09 0.44 7.64
C LYS A 65 4.61 0.21 9.07
N LEU A 66 3.87 -0.87 9.28
CA LEU A 66 3.42 -1.29 10.60
C LEU A 66 4.62 -1.76 11.43
N SER A 67 4.75 -1.20 12.63
CA SER A 67 5.75 -1.63 13.60
C SER A 67 5.48 -3.07 14.04
N LYS A 68 6.54 -3.86 14.26
CA LYS A 68 6.41 -5.24 14.77
C LYS A 68 5.91 -5.33 16.21
N ASN A 69 5.81 -4.22 16.94
CA ASN A 69 5.57 -4.26 18.38
C ASN A 69 4.31 -3.48 18.79
N GLY A 70 3.34 -4.20 19.34
CA GLY A 70 2.15 -3.68 20.01
C GLY A 70 2.46 -2.98 21.33
N LYS A 71 3.30 -1.94 21.33
CA LYS A 71 3.28 -0.96 22.41
C LYS A 71 2.06 -0.07 22.19
N ARG A 72 0.92 -0.50 22.74
CA ARG A 72 -0.17 0.42 23.09
C ARG A 72 0.47 1.52 23.93
N GLN A 73 0.69 2.69 23.34
CA GLN A 73 0.96 3.87 24.14
C GLN A 73 -0.34 4.15 24.88
N ALA A 74 -0.41 3.70 26.14
CA ALA A 74 -1.44 4.13 27.05
C ALA A 74 -1.30 5.65 27.17
N ALA A 75 -2.23 6.39 26.57
CA ALA A 75 -2.39 7.81 26.81
C ALA A 75 -2.64 7.98 28.31
N ARG A 76 -1.61 8.41 29.05
CA ARG A 76 -1.81 8.92 30.40
C ARG A 76 -2.61 10.22 30.26
N LYS A 77 -3.79 10.23 30.87
CA LYS A 77 -4.61 11.41 31.12
C LYS A 77 -3.85 12.41 32.00
#